data_AF-A0A1B6KKY8-F1
#
_entry.id   AF-A0A1B6KKY8-F1
#
_cell.length_a   1.000
_cell.length_b   1.000
_cell.length_c   1.000
_cell.angle_alpha   90.00
_cell.angle_beta   90.00
_cell.angle_gamma   90.00
#
_symmetry.space_group_name_H-M   'P 1'
#
loop_
_entity.id
_entity.type
_entity.pdbx_description
1 polymer ?
#
loop_
_entity_poly.entity_id
_entity_poly.type
_entity_poly.pdbx_seq_one_letter_code
_entity_poly.pdbx_strand_id
1 'polypeptide(L)'
;TGDFMSAVFAWLAGCVLAVPALLSSALAFLVYPFQSMQWEYNAPVEYDVPLPSAQYSAGPPQPDASLDRLLGDRRALAGLVRHLLASEEFTRALDQRQVDSALNNIHLEFTKVKQELSERISTEEISVETKMDALKQQIQDLQMALLAHKTLVSEQAALGNRLEARVSSAEQLQLQEEGDQTKLKEQILLEVAKVREEITQQLVNIQLNQKVATDSGTPPSLPNPTELEAFVNATVERLLAIYDADKIGKVDYALASSGGSVLSVRCTETFSKKNAQYYMWGYPLWSKAANDPRIALEPAINPGECWAFTGSRGYMVIELSENVTVTAFTLEHLPRSLSPTGNIDTAPKEFHVLGLESEQDDTPILLGQFKYEDNGVSLQHFQALEVDYAFKIVELVIESNHGNLDYTCLYRFRVHGRPARSS
;
A
#
# COMPACT_ATOMS: atom_id res chain seq x y z
N THR A 1 43.07 -27.94 -5.54
CA THR A 1 41.91 -27.19 -6.07
C THR A 1 40.56 -27.73 -5.59
N GLY A 2 40.49 -28.61 -4.59
CA GLY A 2 39.23 -29.22 -4.13
C GLY A 2 38.50 -28.54 -2.95
N ASP A 3 39.18 -27.76 -2.10
CA ASP A 3 38.57 -27.32 -0.84
C ASP A 3 37.79 -26.00 -0.89
N PHE A 4 38.07 -25.12 -1.86
CA PHE A 4 37.38 -23.82 -1.94
C PHE A 4 35.95 -23.96 -2.49
N MET A 5 35.75 -24.84 -3.48
CA MET A 5 34.41 -25.05 -4.06
C MET A 5 33.47 -25.76 -3.09
N SER A 6 33.99 -26.65 -2.25
CA SER A 6 33.21 -27.35 -1.21
C SER A 6 32.63 -26.37 -0.16
N ALA A 7 33.44 -25.39 0.28
CA ALA A 7 33.01 -24.38 1.24
C ALA A 7 31.94 -23.43 0.66
N VAL A 8 32.04 -23.08 -0.62
CA VAL A 8 31.06 -22.21 -1.30
C VAL A 8 29.72 -22.93 -1.49
N PHE A 9 29.73 -24.23 -1.82
CA PHE A 9 28.50 -25.02 -1.90
C PHE A 9 27.83 -25.22 -0.53
N ALA A 10 28.61 -25.42 0.53
CA ALA A 10 28.07 -25.52 1.90
C ALA A 10 27.43 -24.21 2.37
N TRP A 11 28.02 -23.05 2.00
CA TRP A 11 27.48 -21.74 2.33
C TRP A 11 26.19 -21.42 1.56
N LEU A 12 26.15 -21.73 0.25
CA LEU A 12 24.95 -21.56 -0.58
C LEU A 12 23.79 -22.48 -0.14
N ALA A 13 24.09 -23.73 0.26
CA ALA A 13 23.09 -24.64 0.81
C ALA A 13 22.51 -24.14 2.16
N GLY A 14 23.33 -23.52 3.00
CA GLY A 14 22.89 -22.90 4.26
C GLY A 14 21.96 -21.69 4.05
N CYS A 15 22.22 -20.87 3.02
CA CYS A 15 21.36 -19.73 2.69
C CYS A 15 20.01 -20.17 2.11
N VAL A 16 19.95 -21.23 1.31
CA VAL A 16 18.69 -21.72 0.71
C VAL A 16 17.77 -22.39 1.74
N LEU A 17 18.32 -22.97 2.80
CA LEU A 17 17.56 -23.61 3.89
C LEU A 17 17.08 -22.64 4.98
N ALA A 18 17.60 -21.40 5.03
CA ALA A 18 17.19 -20.38 6.01
C ALA A 18 15.98 -19.53 5.57
N VAL A 19 15.68 -19.51 4.26
CA VAL A 19 14.58 -18.73 3.67
C VAL A 19 13.18 -19.23 4.12
N PRO A 20 12.90 -20.53 4.27
CA PRO A 20 11.59 -21.01 4.74
C PRO A 20 11.33 -20.71 6.23
N ALA A 21 12.38 -20.65 7.05
CA ALA A 21 12.27 -20.41 8.50
C ALA A 21 11.92 -18.95 8.85
N LEU A 22 12.35 -17.99 8.01
CA LEU A 22 12.01 -16.57 8.16
C LEU A 22 10.63 -16.23 7.56
N LEU A 23 10.17 -16.97 6.56
CA LEU A 23 8.82 -16.83 6.00
C LEU A 23 7.73 -17.41 6.92
N SER A 24 8.04 -18.49 7.66
CA SER A 24 7.10 -19.09 8.62
C SER A 24 6.83 -18.21 9.85
N SER A 25 7.80 -17.39 10.29
CA SER A 25 7.62 -16.47 11.42
C SER A 25 6.86 -15.21 11.01
N ALA A 26 7.00 -14.75 9.76
CA ALA A 26 6.26 -13.61 9.21
C ALA A 26 4.77 -13.92 8.97
N LEU A 27 4.43 -15.15 8.56
CA LEU A 27 3.03 -15.57 8.35
C LEU A 27 2.27 -15.87 9.65
N ALA A 28 2.98 -16.22 10.74
CA ALA A 28 2.37 -16.45 12.06
C ALA A 28 1.81 -15.15 12.70
N PHE A 29 2.30 -13.97 12.29
CA PHE A 29 1.78 -12.67 12.74
C PHE A 29 0.53 -12.19 11.98
N LEU A 30 0.21 -12.78 10.83
CA LEU A 30 -0.93 -12.35 10.00
C LEU A 30 -2.23 -13.15 10.24
N VAL A 31 -2.20 -14.20 11.07
CA VAL A 31 -3.34 -15.13 11.25
C VAL A 31 -3.88 -15.18 12.68
N TYR A 32 -3.52 -14.24 13.57
CA TYR A 32 -4.23 -14.11 14.85
C TYR A 32 -5.52 -13.31 14.66
N PRO A 33 -6.72 -13.90 14.84
CA PRO A 33 -7.96 -13.16 14.70
C PRO A 33 -8.14 -12.23 15.90
N PHE A 34 -8.48 -10.98 15.59
CA PHE A 34 -9.11 -10.02 16.48
C PHE A 34 -10.30 -10.66 17.20
N GLN A 35 -10.15 -11.03 18.47
CA GLN A 35 -11.29 -11.16 19.36
C GLN A 35 -10.88 -10.86 20.80
N SER A 36 -11.63 -9.94 21.40
CA SER A 36 -11.65 -9.52 22.80
C SER A 36 -10.34 -8.96 23.36
N MET A 37 -10.10 -7.67 23.14
CA MET A 37 -9.42 -6.86 24.14
C MET A 37 -10.23 -5.59 24.34
N GLN A 38 -11.17 -5.64 25.27
CA GLN A 38 -11.82 -4.45 25.80
C GLN A 38 -10.75 -3.60 26.47
N TRP A 39 -10.55 -2.38 25.97
CA TRP A 39 -9.69 -1.41 26.62
C TRP A 39 -10.50 -0.74 27.72
N GLU A 40 -10.44 -1.26 28.94
CA GLU A 40 -10.71 -0.43 30.11
C GLU A 40 -9.55 0.55 30.24
N TYR A 41 -9.84 1.82 29.93
CA TYR A 41 -8.95 2.94 30.16
C TYR A 41 -8.77 3.12 31.67
N ASN A 42 -7.79 2.42 32.24
CA ASN A 42 -7.28 2.75 33.55
C ASN A 42 -6.33 3.93 33.41
N ALA A 43 -6.65 5.01 34.14
CA ALA A 43 -5.86 6.23 34.28
C ALA A 43 -4.36 5.92 34.48
N PRO A 44 -3.45 6.83 34.09
CA PRO A 44 -2.01 6.56 34.16
C PRO A 44 -1.62 6.23 35.59
N VAL A 45 -1.23 4.97 35.82
CA VAL A 45 -0.59 4.57 37.05
C VAL A 45 0.76 5.26 37.05
N GLU A 46 0.89 6.23 37.95
CA GLU A 46 2.15 6.87 38.31
C GLU A 46 3.06 5.77 38.87
N TYR A 47 3.99 5.29 38.04
CA TYR A 47 5.03 4.37 38.49
C TYR A 47 6.05 5.17 39.29
N ASP A 48 5.80 5.31 40.59
CA ASP A 48 6.86 5.55 41.56
C ASP A 48 7.73 4.28 41.60
N VAL A 49 8.89 4.35 40.95
CA VAL A 49 9.94 3.36 41.12
C VAL A 49 10.45 3.53 42.56
N PRO A 50 10.31 2.51 43.44
CA PRO A 50 10.96 2.59 44.72
C PRO A 50 12.46 2.55 44.46
N LEU A 51 13.12 3.68 44.68
CA LEU A 51 14.56 3.74 44.86
C LEU A 51 14.92 2.65 45.88
N PRO A 52 15.78 1.68 45.55
CA PRO A 52 16.39 0.89 46.59
C PRO A 52 17.29 1.86 47.35
N SER A 53 16.83 2.29 48.52
CA SER A 53 17.67 2.88 49.56
C SER A 53 18.56 1.76 50.12
N ALA A 54 19.46 1.25 49.28
CA ALA A 54 20.63 0.55 49.77
C ALA A 54 21.61 1.63 50.22
N GLN A 55 21.62 1.89 51.52
CA GLN A 55 22.77 2.51 52.17
C GLN A 55 24.00 1.70 51.76
N TYR A 56 24.85 2.26 50.91
CA TYR A 56 26.23 1.81 50.83
C TYR A 56 26.89 2.18 52.16
N SER A 57 26.65 1.35 53.17
CA SER A 57 27.61 1.19 54.26
C SER A 57 28.83 0.55 53.61
N ALA A 58 29.88 1.35 53.39
CA ALA A 58 31.21 0.82 53.22
C ALA A 58 31.54 0.05 54.51
N GLY A 59 31.19 -1.23 54.54
CA GLY A 59 31.69 -2.13 55.57
C GLY A 59 33.21 -2.04 55.55
N PRO A 60 33.87 -1.98 56.72
CA PRO A 60 35.33 -1.94 56.77
C PRO A 60 35.88 -3.12 55.96
N PRO A 61 36.96 -2.92 55.18
CA PRO A 61 37.48 -3.97 54.30
C PRO A 61 37.68 -5.23 55.14
N GLN A 62 37.07 -6.34 54.72
CA GLN A 62 37.32 -7.62 55.36
C GLN A 62 38.83 -7.89 55.27
N PRO A 63 39.49 -8.22 56.39
CA PRO A 63 40.92 -8.48 56.38
C PRO A 63 41.17 -9.65 55.45
N ASP A 64 41.89 -9.37 54.37
CA ASP A 64 42.26 -10.36 53.39
C ASP A 64 43.13 -11.42 54.08
N ALA A 65 42.54 -12.60 54.32
CA ALA A 65 43.19 -13.71 55.02
C ALA A 65 44.47 -14.17 54.30
N SER A 66 44.65 -13.80 53.03
CA SER A 66 45.88 -14.04 52.28
C SER A 66 46.99 -13.05 52.65
N LEU A 67 46.66 -11.78 52.92
CA LEU A 67 47.63 -10.75 53.35
C LEU A 67 48.08 -10.98 54.80
N ASP A 68 47.17 -11.37 55.71
CA ASP A 68 47.52 -11.70 57.10
C ASP A 68 48.34 -13.00 57.20
N ARG A 69 48.11 -13.99 56.32
CA ARG A 69 48.99 -15.17 56.18
C ARG A 69 50.37 -14.79 55.65
N LEU A 70 50.46 -13.94 54.63
CA LEU A 70 51.74 -13.47 54.09
C LEU A 70 52.53 -12.61 55.11
N LEU A 71 51.84 -11.80 55.91
CA LEU A 71 52.46 -11.03 57.00
C LEU A 71 52.85 -11.91 58.20
N GLY A 72 52.08 -12.96 58.49
CA GLY A 72 52.41 -14.00 59.46
C GLY A 72 53.65 -14.79 59.08
N ASP A 73 53.72 -15.28 57.84
CA ASP A 73 54.86 -16.00 57.29
C ASP A 73 56.11 -15.12 57.23
N ARG A 74 55.96 -13.83 56.89
CA ARG A 74 57.06 -12.86 56.92
C ARG A 74 57.60 -12.63 58.34
N ARG A 75 56.76 -12.60 59.37
CA ARG A 75 57.20 -12.49 60.78
C ARG A 75 57.86 -13.78 61.28
N ALA A 76 57.35 -14.94 60.89
CA ALA A 76 57.94 -16.24 61.21
C ALA A 76 59.32 -16.42 60.53
N LEU A 77 59.44 -16.10 59.24
CA LEU A 77 60.71 -16.08 58.50
C LEU A 77 61.70 -15.07 59.10
N ALA A 78 61.26 -13.86 59.44
CA ALA A 78 62.12 -12.86 60.08
C ALA A 78 62.57 -13.26 61.51
N GLY A 79 61.80 -14.11 62.20
CA GLY A 79 62.17 -14.72 63.48
C GLY A 79 63.24 -15.81 63.31
N LEU A 80 63.03 -16.72 62.35
CA LEU A 80 63.98 -17.78 61.99
C LEU A 80 65.32 -17.22 61.48
N VAL A 81 65.29 -16.20 60.62
CA VAL A 81 66.49 -15.51 60.12
C VAL A 81 67.25 -14.84 61.26
N ARG A 82 66.56 -14.21 62.22
CA ARG A 82 67.22 -13.62 63.41
C ARG A 82 67.85 -14.67 64.32
N HIS A 83 67.25 -15.86 64.44
CA HIS A 83 67.81 -16.96 65.21
C HIS A 83 69.03 -17.59 64.53
N LEU A 84 69.00 -17.71 63.20
CA LEU A 84 70.12 -18.20 62.39
C LEU A 84 71.32 -17.24 62.36
N LEU A 85 71.06 -15.93 62.30
CA LEU A 85 72.11 -14.89 62.33
C LEU A 85 72.74 -14.70 63.71
N ALA A 86 72.11 -15.18 64.78
CA ALA A 86 72.61 -15.08 66.16
C ALA A 86 73.56 -16.24 66.56
N SER A 87 73.77 -17.24 65.69
CA SER A 87 74.73 -18.32 65.98
C SER A 87 76.15 -17.95 65.52
N GLU A 88 77.12 -18.04 66.42
CA GLU A 88 78.54 -17.72 66.14
C GLU A 88 79.20 -18.70 65.15
N GLU A 89 78.62 -19.88 64.92
CA GLU A 89 79.12 -20.86 63.94
C GLU A 89 78.68 -20.52 62.51
N PHE A 90 77.50 -19.93 62.31
CA PHE A 90 77.00 -19.59 60.98
C PHE A 90 77.72 -18.38 60.38
N THR A 91 78.09 -17.40 61.21
CA THR A 91 78.78 -16.16 60.79
C THR A 91 80.24 -16.38 60.35
N ARG A 92 80.87 -17.52 60.70
CA ARG A 92 82.22 -17.87 60.22
C ARG A 92 82.24 -18.71 58.94
N ALA A 93 81.14 -19.37 58.59
CA ALA A 93 81.06 -20.26 57.43
C ALA A 93 80.49 -19.59 56.16
N LEU A 94 79.92 -18.40 56.28
CA LEU A 94 79.29 -17.69 55.18
C LEU A 94 80.27 -16.68 54.57
N ASP A 95 80.79 -16.97 53.38
CA ASP A 95 81.58 -16.01 52.61
C ASP A 95 80.68 -14.80 52.28
N GLN A 96 80.95 -13.67 52.94
CA GLN A 96 80.16 -12.44 52.86
C GLN A 96 79.86 -12.03 51.42
N ARG A 97 80.80 -12.31 50.49
CA ARG A 97 80.66 -12.01 49.06
C ARG A 97 79.57 -12.82 48.37
N GLN A 98 79.38 -14.08 48.73
CA GLN A 98 78.34 -14.93 48.14
C GLN A 98 76.95 -14.49 48.60
N VAL A 99 76.83 -14.07 49.86
CA VAL A 99 75.59 -13.54 50.43
C VAL A 99 75.21 -12.23 49.77
N ASP A 100 76.15 -11.30 49.63
CA ASP A 100 75.92 -10.01 48.97
C ASP A 100 75.54 -10.19 47.49
N SER A 101 76.17 -11.16 46.80
CA SER A 101 75.81 -11.50 45.42
C SER A 101 74.40 -12.09 45.31
N ALA A 102 74.02 -13.00 46.21
CA ALA A 102 72.68 -13.59 46.23
C ALA A 102 71.62 -12.54 46.57
N LEU A 103 71.91 -11.65 47.52
CA LEU A 103 71.02 -10.55 47.93
C LEU A 103 70.81 -9.54 46.79
N ASN A 104 71.88 -9.18 46.07
CA ASN A 104 71.79 -8.32 44.90
C ASN A 104 70.98 -8.96 43.77
N ASN A 105 71.14 -10.27 43.54
CA ASN A 105 70.37 -10.97 42.51
C ASN A 105 68.88 -11.05 42.87
N ILE A 106 68.55 -11.33 44.13
CA ILE A 106 67.16 -11.30 44.62
C ILE A 106 66.56 -9.89 44.51
N HIS A 107 67.33 -8.84 44.82
CA HIS A 107 66.86 -7.47 44.67
C HIS A 107 66.60 -7.11 43.21
N LEU A 108 67.45 -7.57 42.29
CA LEU A 108 67.26 -7.40 40.85
C LEU A 108 66.01 -8.12 40.35
N GLU A 109 65.79 -9.37 40.72
CA GLU A 109 64.59 -10.11 40.34
C GLU A 109 63.32 -9.49 40.95
N PHE A 110 63.38 -9.03 42.21
CA PHE A 110 62.24 -8.36 42.85
C PHE A 110 61.89 -7.03 42.17
N THR A 111 62.90 -6.25 41.78
CA THR A 111 62.66 -4.99 41.04
C THR A 111 62.08 -5.25 39.66
N LYS A 112 62.53 -6.29 38.97
CA LYS A 112 61.98 -6.71 37.67
C LYS A 112 60.51 -7.15 37.78
N VAL A 113 60.18 -8.01 38.75
CA VAL A 113 58.79 -8.45 38.99
C VAL A 113 57.90 -7.27 39.37
N LYS A 114 58.40 -6.35 40.20
CA LYS A 114 57.66 -5.14 40.58
C LYS A 114 57.35 -4.27 39.37
N GLN A 115 58.30 -4.11 38.46
CA GLN A 115 58.11 -3.33 37.24
C GLN A 115 57.10 -4.01 36.30
N GLU A 116 57.23 -5.32 36.05
CA GLU A 116 56.31 -6.05 35.18
C GLU A 116 54.87 -6.05 35.72
N LEU A 117 54.71 -6.17 37.05
CA LEU A 117 53.40 -6.08 37.68
C LEU A 117 52.81 -4.67 37.56
N SER A 118 53.62 -3.62 37.75
CA SER A 118 53.17 -2.24 37.59
C SER A 118 52.73 -1.94 36.16
N GLU A 119 53.45 -2.47 35.17
CA GLU A 119 53.09 -2.32 33.76
C GLU A 119 51.76 -3.03 33.48
N ARG A 120 51.58 -4.29 33.90
CA ARG A 120 50.32 -5.03 33.72
C ARG A 120 49.11 -4.33 34.34
N ILE A 121 49.25 -3.85 35.58
CA ILE A 121 48.18 -3.11 36.28
C ILE A 121 47.81 -1.86 35.47
N SER A 122 48.80 -1.07 35.02
CA SER A 122 48.52 0.13 34.24
C SER A 122 47.82 -0.16 32.91
N THR A 123 48.18 -1.27 32.25
CA THR A 123 47.54 -1.66 30.98
C THR A 123 46.09 -2.13 31.16
N GLU A 124 45.80 -2.86 32.26
CA GLU A 124 44.44 -3.28 32.56
C GLU A 124 43.57 -2.10 32.98
N GLU A 125 44.11 -1.15 33.75
CA GLU A 125 43.40 0.06 34.17
C GLU A 125 42.96 0.90 32.96
N ILE A 126 43.86 1.14 32.00
CA ILE A 126 43.55 1.83 30.74
C ILE A 126 42.51 1.04 29.91
N SER A 127 42.62 -0.29 29.86
CA SER A 127 41.66 -1.15 29.15
C SER A 127 40.26 -1.12 29.76
N VAL A 128 40.16 -1.02 31.09
CA VAL A 128 38.88 -0.89 31.79
C VAL A 128 38.28 0.50 31.59
N GLU A 129 39.10 1.55 31.69
CA GLU A 129 38.65 2.94 31.50
C GLU A 129 38.09 3.16 30.09
N THR A 130 38.80 2.69 29.06
CA THR A 130 38.34 2.75 27.66
C THR A 130 37.04 2.00 27.43
N LYS A 131 36.86 0.81 28.02
CA LYS A 131 35.60 0.06 27.96
C LYS A 131 34.46 0.77 28.71
N MET A 132 34.76 1.38 29.85
CA MET A 132 33.79 2.11 30.65
C MET A 132 33.28 3.34 29.90
N ASP A 133 34.16 4.06 29.22
CA ASP A 133 33.76 5.22 28.41
C ASP A 133 32.99 4.83 27.16
N ALA A 134 33.36 3.73 26.49
CA ALA A 134 32.56 3.17 25.40
C ALA A 134 31.15 2.78 25.85
N LEU A 135 31.01 2.19 27.05
CA LEU A 135 29.71 1.82 27.59
C LEU A 135 28.87 3.05 27.96
N LYS A 136 29.48 4.09 28.54
CA LYS A 136 28.79 5.37 28.81
C LYS A 136 28.26 5.99 27.52
N GLN A 137 29.06 5.97 26.45
CA GLN A 137 28.64 6.50 25.15
C GLN A 137 27.42 5.72 24.61
N GLN A 138 27.46 4.39 24.66
CA GLN A 138 26.32 3.55 24.24
C GLN A 138 25.04 3.84 25.02
N ILE A 139 25.15 4.07 26.34
CA ILE A 139 24.00 4.41 27.18
C ILE A 139 23.41 5.77 26.78
N GLN A 140 24.26 6.77 26.50
CA GLN A 140 23.80 8.10 26.05
C GLN A 140 23.10 8.02 24.69
N ASP A 141 23.65 7.25 23.76
CA ASP A 141 23.06 7.06 22.43
C ASP A 141 21.68 6.37 22.54
N LEU A 142 21.57 5.35 23.39
CA LEU A 142 20.29 4.67 23.66
C LEU A 142 19.25 5.59 24.30
N GLN A 143 19.66 6.47 25.22
CA GLN A 143 18.75 7.46 25.83
C GLN A 143 18.21 8.45 24.80
N MET A 144 19.06 8.93 23.89
CA MET A 144 18.65 9.82 22.80
C MET A 144 17.69 9.12 21.83
N ALA A 145 17.96 7.86 21.48
CA ALA A 145 17.07 7.06 20.64
C ALA A 145 15.69 6.83 21.30
N LEU A 146 15.66 6.58 22.61
CA LEU A 146 14.41 6.39 23.36
C LEU A 146 13.57 7.67 23.40
N LEU A 147 14.21 8.83 23.57
CA LEU A 147 13.51 10.13 23.55
C LEU A 147 12.93 10.43 22.17
N ALA A 148 13.69 10.20 21.10
CA ALA A 148 13.20 10.34 19.73
C ALA A 148 11.98 9.42 19.45
N HIS A 149 12.05 8.18 19.92
CA HIS A 149 10.93 7.24 19.79
C HIS A 149 9.68 7.72 20.55
N LYS A 150 9.82 8.26 21.77
CA LYS A 150 8.68 8.82 22.53
C LYS A 150 8.01 9.97 21.78
N THR A 151 8.79 10.88 21.18
CA THR A 151 8.23 11.99 20.40
C THR A 151 7.45 11.48 19.19
N LEU A 152 7.99 10.49 18.48
CA LEU A 152 7.37 9.92 17.29
C LEU A 152 6.04 9.19 17.62
N VAL A 153 5.98 8.47 18.75
CA VAL A 153 4.74 7.83 19.22
C VAL A 153 3.66 8.87 19.55
N SER A 154 4.02 9.98 20.18
CA SER A 154 3.06 11.05 20.49
C SER A 154 2.49 11.73 19.24
N GLU A 155 3.31 11.91 18.20
CA GLU A 155 2.87 12.45 16.92
C GLU A 155 1.96 11.49 16.16
N GLN A 156 2.23 10.18 16.23
CA GLN A 156 1.36 9.16 15.65
C GLN A 156 -0.03 9.15 16.29
N ALA A 157 -0.12 9.29 17.63
CA ALA A 157 -1.39 9.37 18.33
C ALA A 157 -2.19 10.62 17.90
N ALA A 158 -1.52 11.77 17.76
CA ALA A 158 -2.16 12.99 17.28
C ALA A 158 -2.66 12.88 15.84
N LEU A 159 -1.92 12.18 14.97
CA LEU A 159 -2.33 11.91 13.60
C LEU A 159 -3.52 10.94 13.53
N GLY A 160 -3.52 9.89 14.36
CA GLY A 160 -4.63 8.95 14.48
C GLY A 160 -5.95 9.66 14.82
N ASN A 161 -5.93 10.52 15.83
CA ASN A 161 -7.11 11.31 16.24
C ASN A 161 -7.59 12.24 15.12
N ARG A 162 -6.68 12.83 14.33
CA ARG A 162 -7.05 13.66 13.17
C ARG A 162 -7.65 12.84 12.04
N LEU A 163 -7.15 11.63 11.80
CA LEU A 163 -7.68 10.75 10.78
C LEU A 163 -9.09 10.28 11.15
N GLU A 164 -9.28 9.87 12.40
CA GLU A 164 -10.59 9.46 12.92
C GLU A 164 -11.63 10.59 12.79
N ALA A 165 -11.27 11.82 13.16
CA ALA A 165 -12.12 12.99 12.95
C ALA A 165 -12.48 13.22 11.47
N ARG A 166 -11.54 12.98 10.54
CA ARG A 166 -11.80 13.11 9.10
C ARG A 166 -12.68 11.98 8.56
N VAL A 167 -12.48 10.75 9.02
CA VAL A 167 -13.32 9.60 8.65
C VAL A 167 -14.75 9.84 9.11
N SER A 168 -14.97 10.24 10.37
CA SER A 168 -16.32 10.56 10.85
C SER A 168 -16.96 11.72 10.09
N SER A 169 -16.19 12.74 9.72
CA SER A 169 -16.72 13.83 8.88
C SER A 169 -17.06 13.38 7.45
N ALA A 170 -16.31 12.44 6.88
CA ALA A 170 -16.57 11.88 5.56
C ALA A 170 -17.79 10.94 5.57
N GLU A 171 -17.94 10.12 6.61
CA GLU A 171 -19.14 9.28 6.81
C GLU A 171 -20.40 10.15 6.95
N GLN A 172 -20.33 11.27 7.67
CA GLN A 172 -21.44 12.23 7.75
C GLN A 172 -21.78 12.87 6.40
N LEU A 173 -20.77 13.24 5.61
CA LEU A 173 -20.98 13.78 4.26
C LEU A 173 -21.60 12.74 3.33
N GLN A 174 -21.18 11.48 3.43
CA GLN A 174 -21.71 10.39 2.61
C GLN A 174 -23.17 10.06 2.96
N LEU A 175 -23.52 10.07 4.25
CA LEU A 175 -24.92 9.96 4.70
C LEU A 175 -25.76 11.15 4.24
N GLN A 176 -25.17 12.34 4.19
CA GLN A 176 -25.84 13.54 3.69
C GLN A 176 -26.03 13.48 2.17
N GLU A 177 -25.07 12.98 1.40
CA GLU A 177 -25.20 12.75 -0.05
C GLU A 177 -26.24 11.67 -0.37
N GLU A 178 -26.31 10.57 0.38
CA GLU A 178 -27.37 9.57 0.23
C GLU A 178 -28.75 10.15 0.59
N GLY A 179 -28.82 10.98 1.64
CA GLY A 179 -30.01 11.73 2.04
C GLY A 179 -30.47 12.76 1.01
N ASP A 180 -29.54 13.49 0.40
CA ASP A 180 -29.84 14.48 -0.62
C ASP A 180 -30.12 13.82 -1.98
N GLN A 181 -29.52 12.68 -2.30
CA GLN A 181 -29.93 11.84 -3.44
C GLN A 181 -31.34 11.28 -3.28
N THR A 182 -31.72 10.84 -2.07
CA THR A 182 -33.09 10.36 -1.81
C THR A 182 -34.11 11.49 -1.90
N LYS A 183 -33.80 12.68 -1.34
CA LYS A 183 -34.64 13.87 -1.53
C LYS A 183 -34.74 14.29 -3.00
N LEU A 184 -33.64 14.24 -3.75
CA LEU A 184 -33.63 14.55 -5.18
C LEU A 184 -34.46 13.54 -5.97
N LYS A 185 -34.37 12.24 -5.65
CA LYS A 185 -35.23 11.19 -6.22
C LYS A 185 -36.70 11.44 -5.92
N GLU A 186 -37.04 11.81 -4.68
CA GLU A 186 -38.41 12.13 -4.27
C GLU A 186 -38.93 13.40 -4.98
N GLN A 187 -38.09 14.42 -5.12
CA GLN A 187 -38.43 15.65 -5.82
C GLN A 187 -38.60 15.43 -7.33
N ILE A 188 -37.75 14.60 -7.95
CA ILE A 188 -37.93 14.18 -9.35
C ILE A 188 -39.22 13.36 -9.49
N LEU A 189 -39.52 12.46 -8.55
CA LEU A 189 -40.74 11.64 -8.59
C LEU A 189 -42.00 12.52 -8.47
N LEU A 190 -41.98 13.53 -7.60
CA LEU A 190 -43.04 14.53 -7.46
C LEU A 190 -43.22 15.37 -8.72
N GLU A 191 -42.13 15.84 -9.32
CA GLU A 191 -42.23 16.69 -10.51
C GLU A 191 -42.63 15.88 -11.75
N VAL A 192 -42.22 14.61 -11.84
CA VAL A 192 -42.75 13.66 -12.84
C VAL A 192 -44.24 13.41 -12.64
N ALA A 193 -44.72 13.27 -11.39
CA ALA A 193 -46.15 13.11 -11.11
C ALA A 193 -46.96 14.36 -11.48
N LYS A 194 -46.39 15.55 -11.28
CA LYS A 194 -47.02 16.82 -11.66
C LYS A 194 -47.07 17.03 -13.17
N VAL A 195 -45.97 16.73 -13.88
CA VAL A 195 -45.94 16.74 -15.35
C VAL A 195 -46.93 15.74 -15.92
N ARG A 196 -47.04 14.56 -15.30
CA ARG A 196 -48.06 13.56 -15.66
C ARG A 196 -49.47 14.14 -15.56
N GLU A 197 -49.79 14.80 -14.45
CA GLU A 197 -51.11 15.43 -14.22
C GLU A 197 -51.40 16.55 -15.25
N GLU A 198 -50.38 17.33 -15.61
CA GLU A 198 -50.49 18.38 -16.61
C GLU A 198 -50.71 17.82 -18.02
N ILE A 199 -50.03 16.72 -18.38
CA ILE A 199 -50.21 16.01 -19.65
C ILE A 199 -51.62 15.37 -19.72
N THR A 200 -52.10 14.74 -18.65
CA THR A 200 -53.47 14.19 -18.62
C THR A 200 -54.52 15.28 -18.75
N GLN A 201 -54.34 16.43 -18.09
CA GLN A 201 -55.26 17.57 -18.24
C GLN A 201 -55.22 18.15 -19.66
N GLN A 202 -54.05 18.26 -20.28
CA GLN A 202 -53.94 18.72 -21.68
C GLN A 202 -54.58 17.72 -22.66
N LEU A 203 -54.40 16.40 -22.46
CA LEU A 203 -55.05 15.36 -23.26
C LEU A 203 -56.58 15.42 -23.16
N VAL A 204 -57.12 15.63 -21.96
CA VAL A 204 -58.56 15.80 -21.73
C VAL A 204 -59.08 17.04 -22.44
N ASN A 205 -58.35 18.16 -22.39
CA ASN A 205 -58.72 19.40 -23.09
C ASN A 205 -58.67 19.25 -24.62
N ILE A 206 -57.69 18.54 -25.17
CA ILE A 206 -57.60 18.23 -26.61
C ILE A 206 -58.79 17.37 -27.05
N GLN A 207 -59.21 16.41 -26.24
CA GLN A 207 -60.37 15.55 -26.52
C GLN A 207 -61.71 16.29 -26.42
N LEU A 208 -61.85 17.20 -25.45
CA LEU A 208 -63.03 18.07 -25.34
C LEU A 208 -63.17 18.99 -26.57
N ASN A 209 -62.05 19.50 -27.09
CA ASN A 209 -62.05 20.32 -28.30
C ASN A 209 -62.29 19.51 -29.59
N GLN A 210 -61.84 18.24 -29.66
CA GLN A 210 -62.18 17.34 -30.77
C GLN A 210 -63.65 16.91 -30.78
N LYS A 211 -64.31 16.82 -29.61
CA LYS A 211 -65.74 16.48 -29.50
C LYS A 211 -66.68 17.56 -30.06
N VAL A 212 -66.17 18.79 -30.29
CA VAL A 212 -66.92 19.89 -30.93
C VAL A 212 -66.82 19.86 -32.46
N ALA A 213 -65.88 19.07 -33.03
CA ALA A 213 -65.56 19.14 -34.47
C ALA A 213 -65.89 17.88 -35.30
N THR A 214 -66.34 16.77 -34.70
CA THR A 214 -66.69 15.57 -35.49
C THR A 214 -68.02 14.96 -35.08
N ASP A 215 -69.05 15.33 -35.82
CA ASP A 215 -70.34 14.67 -35.90
C ASP A 215 -70.22 13.47 -36.88
N SER A 216 -69.71 12.33 -36.39
CA SER A 216 -69.96 11.00 -36.98
C SER A 216 -69.26 9.89 -36.18
N GLY A 217 -70.06 9.00 -35.60
CA GLY A 217 -69.81 7.56 -35.44
C GLY A 217 -68.47 7.09 -34.88
N THR A 218 -68.52 6.61 -33.63
CA THR A 218 -67.49 5.86 -32.86
C THR A 218 -66.23 6.64 -32.43
N PRO A 219 -66.10 6.99 -31.12
CA PRO A 219 -64.88 7.56 -30.59
C PRO A 219 -63.76 6.51 -30.54
N PRO A 220 -62.48 6.88 -30.75
CA PRO A 220 -61.36 6.02 -30.36
C PRO A 220 -61.47 5.82 -28.84
N SER A 221 -61.63 4.58 -28.40
CA SER A 221 -61.57 4.25 -26.98
C SER A 221 -60.22 4.68 -26.43
N LEU A 222 -60.21 5.61 -25.46
CA LEU A 222 -59.01 5.88 -24.68
C LEU A 222 -58.53 4.57 -24.03
N PRO A 223 -57.21 4.35 -23.90
CA PRO A 223 -56.71 3.37 -22.95
C PRO A 223 -57.27 3.73 -21.56
N ASN A 224 -57.75 2.73 -20.83
CA ASN A 224 -58.22 2.91 -19.46
C ASN A 224 -57.09 3.57 -18.62
N PRO A 225 -57.34 4.57 -17.76
CA PRO A 225 -56.31 5.15 -16.89
C PRO A 225 -55.46 4.12 -16.16
N THR A 226 -56.05 2.99 -15.76
CA THR A 226 -55.35 1.85 -15.15
C THR A 226 -54.42 1.12 -16.13
N GLU A 227 -54.80 1.01 -17.40
CA GLU A 227 -53.96 0.44 -18.47
C GLU A 227 -52.80 1.37 -18.81
N LEU A 228 -53.02 2.69 -18.79
CA LEU A 228 -51.97 3.69 -18.99
C LEU A 228 -50.96 3.68 -17.83
N GLU A 229 -51.44 3.62 -16.58
CA GLU A 229 -50.58 3.45 -15.41
C GLU A 229 -49.78 2.15 -15.47
N ALA A 230 -50.41 1.03 -15.81
CA ALA A 230 -49.73 -0.25 -15.99
C ALA A 230 -48.66 -0.18 -17.10
N PHE A 231 -48.95 0.49 -18.21
CA PHE A 231 -48.00 0.68 -19.30
C PHE A 231 -46.79 1.54 -18.89
N VAL A 232 -47.03 2.64 -18.15
CA VAL A 232 -45.96 3.51 -17.65
C VAL A 232 -45.09 2.74 -16.65
N ASN A 233 -45.69 2.06 -15.68
CA ASN A 233 -44.96 1.27 -14.69
C ASN A 233 -44.13 0.17 -15.35
N ALA A 234 -44.72 -0.59 -16.29
CA ALA A 234 -43.99 -1.62 -17.03
C ALA A 234 -42.83 -1.03 -17.87
N THR A 235 -43.00 0.18 -18.41
CA THR A 235 -41.94 0.88 -19.15
C THR A 235 -40.82 1.32 -18.22
N VAL A 236 -41.14 1.88 -17.06
CA VAL A 236 -40.15 2.30 -16.05
C VAL A 236 -39.39 1.10 -15.52
N GLU A 237 -40.08 0.02 -15.12
CA GLU A 237 -39.46 -1.23 -14.68
C GLU A 237 -38.52 -1.80 -15.75
N ARG A 238 -38.94 -1.79 -17.02
CA ARG A 238 -38.09 -2.23 -18.13
C ARG A 238 -36.85 -1.36 -18.31
N LEU A 239 -36.96 -0.04 -18.20
CA LEU A 239 -35.83 0.88 -18.34
C LEU A 239 -34.84 0.74 -17.17
N LEU A 240 -35.35 0.58 -15.94
CA LEU A 240 -34.52 0.30 -14.76
C LEU A 240 -33.81 -1.05 -14.90
N ALA A 241 -34.49 -2.08 -15.38
CA ALA A 241 -33.88 -3.38 -15.64
C ALA A 241 -32.75 -3.31 -16.69
N ILE A 242 -32.90 -2.49 -17.74
CA ILE A 242 -31.82 -2.23 -18.71
C ILE A 242 -30.67 -1.44 -18.08
N TYR A 243 -30.98 -0.47 -17.23
CA TYR A 243 -29.98 0.31 -16.51
C TYR A 243 -29.11 -0.58 -15.60
N ASP A 244 -29.76 -1.45 -14.84
CA ASP A 244 -29.10 -2.44 -13.97
C ASP A 244 -28.28 -3.46 -14.77
N ALA A 245 -28.70 -3.76 -16.00
CA ALA A 245 -27.96 -4.58 -16.96
C ALA A 245 -26.83 -3.79 -17.68
N ASP A 246 -25.99 -3.11 -16.88
CA ASP A 246 -24.83 -2.32 -17.34
C ASP A 246 -25.21 -1.25 -18.39
N LYS A 247 -26.33 -0.56 -18.17
CA LYS A 247 -26.89 0.54 -18.99
C LYS A 247 -27.38 0.17 -20.39
N ILE A 248 -26.86 -0.90 -20.99
CA ILE A 248 -27.11 -1.24 -22.41
C ILE A 248 -27.73 -2.63 -22.61
N GLY A 249 -27.68 -3.51 -21.60
CA GLY A 249 -28.21 -4.87 -21.68
C GLY A 249 -27.50 -5.78 -22.67
N LYS A 250 -26.23 -5.51 -23.01
CA LYS A 250 -25.40 -6.36 -23.89
C LYS A 250 -24.15 -6.81 -23.15
N VAL A 251 -23.70 -8.03 -23.44
CA VAL A 251 -22.47 -8.60 -22.89
C VAL A 251 -21.27 -7.80 -23.37
N ASP A 252 -20.39 -7.44 -22.44
CA ASP A 252 -19.11 -6.79 -22.68
C ASP A 252 -17.99 -7.83 -22.62
N TYR A 253 -17.46 -8.21 -23.79
CA TYR A 253 -16.38 -9.19 -23.92
C TYR A 253 -15.00 -8.62 -23.62
N ALA A 254 -14.87 -7.29 -23.53
CA ALA A 254 -13.63 -6.62 -23.16
C ALA A 254 -13.51 -6.43 -21.64
N LEU A 255 -14.58 -6.66 -20.89
CA LEU A 255 -14.64 -6.45 -19.44
C LEU A 255 -13.58 -7.25 -18.68
N ALA A 256 -12.73 -6.55 -17.93
CA ALA A 256 -11.60 -7.15 -17.21
C ALA A 256 -12.02 -8.22 -16.18
N SER A 257 -13.11 -7.97 -15.43
CA SER A 257 -13.62 -8.94 -14.46
C SER A 257 -14.19 -10.21 -15.10
N SER A 258 -14.50 -10.18 -16.39
CA SER A 258 -15.04 -11.31 -17.16
C SER A 258 -13.95 -12.03 -17.99
N GLY A 259 -12.68 -11.67 -17.82
CA GLY A 259 -11.55 -12.30 -18.50
C GLY A 259 -10.99 -11.51 -19.69
N GLY A 260 -11.55 -10.34 -20.00
CA GLY A 260 -10.89 -9.40 -20.91
C GLY A 260 -9.57 -8.90 -20.32
N SER A 261 -8.59 -8.59 -21.16
CA SER A 261 -7.31 -8.05 -20.67
C SER A 261 -6.63 -7.16 -21.70
N VAL A 262 -5.81 -6.23 -21.22
CA VAL A 262 -4.94 -5.43 -22.09
C VAL A 262 -3.67 -6.22 -22.35
N LEU A 263 -3.42 -6.58 -23.61
CA LEU A 263 -2.19 -7.28 -24.03
C LEU A 263 -1.02 -6.30 -24.12
N SER A 264 -1.23 -5.17 -24.79
CA SER A 264 -0.24 -4.11 -24.92
C SER A 264 -0.88 -2.79 -25.31
N VAL A 265 -0.15 -1.70 -25.09
CA VAL A 265 -0.52 -0.34 -25.54
C VAL A 265 0.36 0.15 -26.69
N ARG A 266 1.03 -0.79 -27.38
CA ARG A 266 2.03 -0.49 -28.42
C ARG A 266 3.08 0.51 -27.92
N CYS A 267 3.22 1.64 -28.62
CA CYS A 267 4.13 2.74 -28.28
C CYS A 267 3.42 3.88 -27.51
N THR A 268 2.21 3.65 -27.00
CA THR A 268 1.44 4.67 -26.28
C THR A 268 1.99 4.84 -24.87
N GLU A 269 2.46 6.05 -24.56
CA GLU A 269 3.00 6.36 -23.24
C GLU A 269 1.88 6.81 -22.29
N THR A 270 1.70 6.06 -21.21
CA THR A 270 0.77 6.39 -20.12
C THR A 270 1.13 7.73 -19.48
N PHE A 271 0.14 8.62 -19.37
CA PHE A 271 0.30 9.95 -18.81
C PHE A 271 0.09 9.99 -17.30
N SER A 272 1.15 10.09 -16.50
CA SER A 272 1.02 10.18 -15.03
C SER A 272 1.29 11.60 -14.52
N LYS A 273 0.26 12.26 -13.96
CA LYS A 273 0.45 13.42 -13.08
C LYS A 273 0.50 12.92 -11.64
N LYS A 274 1.67 13.05 -11.00
CA LYS A 274 1.94 12.83 -9.55
C LYS A 274 0.94 11.87 -8.87
N ASN A 275 1.24 10.57 -8.90
CA ASN A 275 0.44 9.54 -8.23
C ASN A 275 0.16 9.90 -6.76
N ALA A 276 -1.06 9.64 -6.30
CA ALA A 276 -1.37 9.72 -4.87
C ALA A 276 -0.43 8.79 -4.10
N GLN A 277 0.40 9.35 -3.23
CA GLN A 277 1.32 8.59 -2.38
C GLN A 277 0.64 8.31 -1.05
N TYR A 278 0.59 7.04 -0.66
CA TYR A 278 0.16 6.64 0.66
C TYR A 278 1.39 6.59 1.56
N TYR A 279 1.37 7.42 2.60
CA TYR A 279 2.42 7.50 3.59
C TYR A 279 2.00 6.75 4.84
N MET A 280 2.92 5.98 5.41
CA MET A 280 2.80 5.47 6.77
C MET A 280 4.03 5.94 7.53
N TRP A 281 3.81 6.59 8.67
CA TRP A 281 4.90 7.16 9.48
C TRP A 281 5.80 8.15 8.72
N GLY A 282 5.24 8.91 7.77
CA GLY A 282 6.00 9.86 6.95
C GLY A 282 6.81 9.24 5.81
N TYR A 283 6.83 7.91 5.69
CA TYR A 283 7.49 7.19 4.60
C TYR A 283 6.47 6.79 3.53
N PRO A 284 6.72 7.05 2.23
CA PRO A 284 5.85 6.60 1.16
C PRO A 284 5.93 5.06 1.06
N LEU A 285 4.86 4.36 1.44
CA LEU A 285 4.85 2.89 1.40
C LEU A 285 4.45 2.37 0.02
N TRP A 286 3.44 2.97 -0.59
CA TRP A 286 3.01 2.67 -1.94
C TRP A 286 2.37 3.91 -2.56
N SER A 287 2.52 4.05 -3.86
CA SER A 287 1.74 5.02 -4.63
C SER A 287 0.56 4.29 -5.27
N LYS A 288 -0.61 4.92 -5.34
CA LYS A 288 -1.67 4.41 -6.23
C LYS A 288 -1.06 4.38 -7.62
N ALA A 289 -0.99 3.20 -8.26
CA ALA A 289 -0.72 3.13 -9.69
C ALA A 289 -1.91 3.80 -10.38
N ALA A 290 -1.83 5.12 -10.56
CA ALA A 290 -3.02 5.93 -10.77
C ALA A 290 -3.54 5.84 -12.22
N ASN A 291 -2.82 5.14 -13.10
CA ASN A 291 -3.11 5.17 -14.52
C ASN A 291 -2.67 3.86 -15.22
N ASP A 292 -3.32 2.76 -14.88
CA ASP A 292 -3.16 1.47 -15.56
C ASP A 292 -4.09 1.43 -16.78
N PRO A 293 -3.63 1.06 -18.00
CA PRO A 293 -4.47 0.84 -19.17
C PRO A 293 -5.69 -0.07 -18.92
N ARG A 294 -5.56 -1.03 -18.00
CA ARG A 294 -6.64 -1.93 -17.59
C ARG A 294 -7.88 -1.20 -17.08
N ILE A 295 -7.74 0.01 -16.52
CA ILE A 295 -8.86 0.81 -16.00
C ILE A 295 -9.92 1.05 -17.10
N ALA A 296 -9.50 1.18 -18.36
CA ALA A 296 -10.43 1.35 -19.50
C ALA A 296 -11.34 0.13 -19.74
N LEU A 297 -11.06 -1.01 -19.12
CA LEU A 297 -11.84 -2.26 -19.20
C LEU A 297 -12.62 -2.54 -17.92
N GLU A 298 -12.65 -1.61 -16.96
CA GLU A 298 -13.35 -1.74 -15.68
C GLU A 298 -14.63 -0.89 -15.67
N PRO A 299 -15.65 -1.22 -14.84
CA PRO A 299 -16.96 -0.56 -14.91
C PRO A 299 -17.01 0.85 -14.29
N ALA A 300 -15.95 1.29 -13.61
CA ALA A 300 -15.93 2.56 -12.89
C ALA A 300 -15.78 3.77 -13.84
N ILE A 301 -16.54 4.85 -13.59
CA ILE A 301 -16.53 6.07 -14.42
C ILE A 301 -16.45 7.37 -13.60
N ASN A 302 -15.82 7.32 -12.42
CA ASN A 302 -15.70 8.51 -11.58
C ASN A 302 -14.62 9.49 -12.09
N PRO A 303 -14.74 10.80 -11.83
CA PRO A 303 -13.70 11.76 -12.20
C PRO A 303 -12.28 11.30 -11.79
N GLY A 304 -11.38 11.16 -12.76
CA GLY A 304 -10.01 10.70 -12.54
C GLY A 304 -9.77 9.18 -12.61
N GLU A 305 -10.80 8.36 -12.78
CA GLU A 305 -10.68 6.90 -12.97
C GLU A 305 -10.71 6.55 -14.47
N CYS A 306 -9.72 7.03 -15.21
CA CYS A 306 -9.55 6.72 -16.64
C CYS A 306 -8.12 6.32 -16.93
N TRP A 307 -7.91 5.61 -18.04
CA TRP A 307 -6.58 5.49 -18.61
C TRP A 307 -6.22 6.75 -19.39
N ALA A 308 -5.25 7.52 -18.91
CA ALA A 308 -4.72 8.69 -19.60
C ALA A 308 -3.43 8.35 -20.35
N PHE A 309 -3.28 8.81 -21.59
CA PHE A 309 -2.05 8.70 -22.36
C PHE A 309 -1.62 10.04 -22.94
N THR A 310 -0.32 10.18 -23.18
CA THR A 310 0.29 11.43 -23.66
C THR A 310 -0.21 11.79 -25.06
N GLY A 311 -0.51 13.07 -25.27
CA GLY A 311 -0.98 13.59 -26.56
C GLY A 311 -2.41 13.13 -26.93
N SER A 312 -2.70 13.17 -28.23
CA SER A 312 -4.03 12.94 -28.80
C SER A 312 -4.21 11.59 -29.50
N ARG A 313 -3.11 10.82 -29.66
CA ARG A 313 -3.08 9.54 -30.37
C ARG A 313 -2.59 8.43 -29.46
N GLY A 314 -3.28 7.29 -29.51
CA GLY A 314 -2.96 6.16 -28.65
C GLY A 314 -3.57 4.86 -29.18
N TYR A 315 -3.03 3.76 -28.70
CA TYR A 315 -3.34 2.40 -29.14
C TYR A 315 -3.54 1.51 -27.92
N MET A 316 -4.54 0.65 -27.95
CA MET A 316 -4.77 -0.37 -26.93
C MET A 316 -5.15 -1.69 -27.59
N VAL A 317 -4.33 -2.71 -27.39
CA VAL A 317 -4.59 -4.08 -27.84
C VAL A 317 -5.25 -4.85 -26.69
N ILE A 318 -6.42 -5.40 -26.96
CA ILE A 318 -7.31 -6.02 -25.97
C ILE A 318 -7.54 -7.47 -26.38
N GLU A 319 -7.24 -8.40 -25.48
CA GLU A 319 -7.73 -9.77 -25.56
C GLU A 319 -9.13 -9.83 -24.95
N LEU A 320 -10.09 -10.30 -25.74
CA LEU A 320 -11.46 -10.54 -25.33
C LEU A 320 -11.55 -11.83 -24.51
N SER A 321 -12.55 -11.89 -23.63
CA SER A 321 -12.80 -13.08 -22.79
C SER A 321 -13.10 -14.35 -23.60
N GLU A 322 -13.67 -14.20 -24.79
CA GLU A 322 -14.00 -15.28 -25.72
C GLU A 322 -13.69 -14.88 -27.16
N ASN A 323 -13.68 -15.85 -28.08
CA ASN A 323 -13.60 -15.56 -29.51
C ASN A 323 -14.98 -15.11 -30.02
N VAL A 324 -15.08 -13.89 -30.57
CA VAL A 324 -16.36 -13.21 -30.80
C VAL A 324 -16.45 -12.66 -32.22
N THR A 325 -17.56 -12.92 -32.90
CA THR A 325 -17.96 -12.16 -34.08
C THR A 325 -18.48 -10.81 -33.62
N VAL A 326 -17.62 -9.80 -33.73
CA VAL A 326 -17.87 -8.44 -33.22
C VAL A 326 -19.04 -7.81 -33.98
N THR A 327 -20.01 -7.27 -33.25
CA THR A 327 -21.18 -6.60 -33.81
C THR A 327 -21.21 -5.12 -33.49
N ALA A 328 -20.64 -4.69 -32.36
CA ALA A 328 -20.66 -3.30 -31.98
C ALA A 328 -19.63 -2.98 -30.88
N PHE A 329 -19.38 -1.69 -30.70
CA PHE A 329 -18.53 -1.14 -29.67
C PHE A 329 -19.30 -0.12 -28.83
N THR A 330 -18.85 0.08 -27.60
CA THR A 330 -19.35 1.17 -26.76
C THR A 330 -18.16 1.92 -26.17
N LEU A 331 -18.19 3.24 -26.27
CA LEU A 331 -17.20 4.12 -25.65
C LEU A 331 -17.93 5.04 -24.68
N GLU A 332 -17.47 5.06 -23.43
CA GLU A 332 -17.96 5.95 -22.39
C GLU A 332 -16.90 6.97 -22.03
N HIS A 333 -17.36 8.18 -21.72
CA HIS A 333 -16.57 9.23 -21.08
C HIS A 333 -17.40 9.92 -20.00
N LEU A 334 -16.75 10.54 -19.02
CA LEU A 334 -17.39 11.37 -18.01
C LEU A 334 -18.33 12.40 -18.67
N PRO A 335 -19.59 12.56 -18.22
CA PRO A 335 -20.47 13.62 -18.72
C PRO A 335 -19.91 15.00 -18.34
N ARG A 336 -20.14 16.01 -19.20
CA ARG A 336 -19.67 17.39 -18.97
C ARG A 336 -20.10 17.95 -17.62
N SER A 337 -21.29 17.60 -17.13
CA SER A 337 -21.83 18.04 -15.84
C SER A 337 -21.02 17.57 -14.63
N LEU A 338 -20.22 16.51 -14.77
CA LEU A 338 -19.36 15.98 -13.72
C LEU A 338 -17.89 16.36 -13.90
N SER A 339 -17.54 17.06 -14.99
CA SER A 339 -16.20 17.60 -15.21
C SER A 339 -15.98 18.85 -14.34
N PRO A 340 -14.88 18.94 -13.57
CA PRO A 340 -14.57 20.12 -12.76
C PRO A 340 -14.49 21.44 -13.55
N THR A 341 -14.08 21.36 -14.82
CA THR A 341 -13.93 22.49 -15.74
C THR A 341 -15.16 22.67 -16.64
N GLY A 342 -16.14 21.77 -16.57
CA GLY A 342 -17.33 21.77 -17.44
C GLY A 342 -17.08 21.38 -18.91
N ASN A 343 -15.84 21.03 -19.27
CA ASN A 343 -15.46 20.53 -20.59
C ASN A 343 -14.84 19.12 -20.50
N ILE A 344 -14.79 18.42 -21.62
CA ILE A 344 -14.20 17.07 -21.75
C ILE A 344 -13.30 17.03 -22.99
N ASP A 345 -12.47 18.05 -23.15
CA ASP A 345 -11.48 18.19 -24.22
C ASP A 345 -10.46 17.03 -24.27
N THR A 346 -10.28 16.33 -23.15
CA THR A 346 -9.47 15.11 -23.02
C THR A 346 -10.15 13.85 -23.56
N ALA A 347 -11.43 13.90 -23.91
CA ALA A 347 -12.14 12.73 -24.42
C ALA A 347 -11.59 12.31 -25.79
N PRO A 348 -11.54 11.01 -26.11
CA PRO A 348 -11.28 10.54 -27.47
C PRO A 348 -12.29 11.17 -28.44
N LYS A 349 -11.85 11.46 -29.66
CA LYS A 349 -12.71 12.02 -30.71
C LYS A 349 -12.80 11.06 -31.87
N GLU A 350 -11.80 11.04 -32.76
CA GLU A 350 -11.75 10.11 -33.89
C GLU A 350 -11.03 8.85 -33.44
N PHE A 351 -11.62 7.68 -33.70
CA PHE A 351 -11.03 6.39 -33.37
C PHE A 351 -11.48 5.33 -34.36
N HIS A 352 -10.71 4.26 -34.46
CA HIS A 352 -11.07 3.09 -35.24
C HIS A 352 -10.72 1.82 -34.49
N VAL A 353 -11.32 0.71 -34.89
CA VAL A 353 -11.10 -0.59 -34.24
C VAL A 353 -10.70 -1.61 -35.28
N LEU A 354 -9.67 -2.38 -34.96
CA LEU A 354 -9.14 -3.46 -35.78
C LEU A 354 -9.37 -4.80 -35.09
N GLY A 355 -9.65 -5.84 -35.86
CA GLY A 355 -9.62 -7.22 -35.42
C GLY A 355 -8.27 -7.84 -35.77
N LEU A 356 -7.66 -8.53 -34.82
CA LEU A 356 -6.33 -9.13 -34.94
C LEU A 356 -6.38 -10.65 -34.77
N GLU A 357 -5.59 -11.38 -35.55
CA GLU A 357 -5.38 -12.82 -35.34
C GLU A 357 -4.34 -13.10 -34.23
N SER A 358 -3.37 -12.20 -34.06
CA SER A 358 -2.35 -12.27 -33.03
C SER A 358 -1.91 -10.87 -32.60
N GLU A 359 -1.17 -10.73 -31.51
CA GLU A 359 -0.73 -9.41 -31.04
C GLU A 359 0.15 -8.69 -32.08
N GLN A 360 0.97 -9.40 -32.85
CA GLN A 360 1.80 -8.86 -33.93
C GLN A 360 1.27 -9.27 -35.30
N ASP A 361 -0.01 -8.99 -35.57
CA ASP A 361 -0.64 -9.23 -36.86
C ASP A 361 -0.26 -8.16 -37.89
N ASP A 362 0.33 -8.59 -39.00
CA ASP A 362 0.72 -7.72 -40.12
C ASP A 362 -0.47 -7.34 -41.03
N THR A 363 -1.59 -8.05 -40.92
CA THR A 363 -2.78 -7.89 -41.77
C THR A 363 -4.08 -7.72 -40.97
N PRO A 364 -4.17 -6.70 -40.10
CA PRO A 364 -5.35 -6.43 -39.29
C PRO A 364 -6.60 -6.14 -40.14
N ILE A 365 -7.77 -6.57 -39.67
CA ILE A 365 -9.05 -6.33 -40.35
C ILE A 365 -9.75 -5.12 -39.72
N LEU A 366 -10.11 -4.12 -40.52
CA LEU A 366 -10.86 -2.96 -40.04
C LEU A 366 -12.30 -3.34 -39.66
N LEU A 367 -12.65 -3.15 -38.39
CA LEU A 367 -13.99 -3.39 -37.85
C LEU A 367 -14.85 -2.12 -37.83
N GLY A 368 -14.25 -0.94 -38.00
CA GLY A 368 -14.97 0.32 -38.20
C GLY A 368 -14.16 1.56 -37.82
N GLN A 369 -14.65 2.72 -38.26
CA GLN A 369 -14.11 4.04 -37.95
C GLN A 369 -15.25 4.92 -37.41
N PHE A 370 -15.00 5.60 -36.30
CA PHE A 370 -16.03 6.24 -35.51
C PHE A 370 -15.57 7.59 -34.96
N LYS A 371 -16.55 8.37 -34.51
CA LYS A 371 -16.33 9.65 -33.85
C LYS A 371 -17.16 9.70 -32.57
N TYR A 372 -16.49 9.89 -31.44
CA TYR A 372 -17.14 10.17 -30.16
C TYR A 372 -17.50 11.66 -30.07
N GLU A 373 -18.76 11.95 -29.73
CA GLU A 373 -19.28 13.32 -29.65
C GLU A 373 -19.27 13.85 -28.21
N ASP A 374 -18.55 14.94 -27.95
CA ASP A 374 -18.40 15.48 -26.60
C ASP A 374 -19.63 16.27 -26.11
N ASN A 375 -20.57 16.58 -27.00
CA ASN A 375 -21.85 17.24 -26.72
C ASN A 375 -23.03 16.25 -26.63
N GLY A 376 -22.76 14.95 -26.74
CA GLY A 376 -23.75 13.89 -26.69
C GLY A 376 -23.96 13.30 -25.30
N VAL A 377 -24.58 12.13 -25.27
CA VAL A 377 -24.65 11.29 -24.07
C VAL A 377 -23.27 10.72 -23.71
N SER A 378 -23.04 10.51 -22.42
CA SER A 378 -21.79 9.97 -21.87
C SER A 378 -21.42 8.60 -22.48
N LEU A 379 -22.41 7.72 -22.65
CA LEU A 379 -22.27 6.40 -23.25
C LEU A 379 -22.69 6.44 -24.72
N GLN A 380 -21.77 6.15 -25.63
CA GLN A 380 -22.04 6.13 -27.07
C GLN A 380 -21.79 4.75 -27.67
N HIS A 381 -22.73 4.33 -28.50
CA HIS A 381 -22.76 3.00 -29.09
C HIS A 381 -22.50 3.08 -30.59
N PHE A 382 -21.63 2.21 -31.09
CA PHE A 382 -21.13 2.24 -32.46
C PHE A 382 -21.29 0.87 -33.10
N GLN A 383 -22.01 0.81 -34.22
CA GLN A 383 -22.23 -0.43 -34.97
C GLN A 383 -20.95 -0.80 -35.74
N ALA A 384 -20.47 -2.03 -35.57
CA ALA A 384 -19.29 -2.52 -36.29
C ALA A 384 -19.64 -2.87 -37.75
N LEU A 385 -18.62 -2.88 -38.61
CA LEU A 385 -18.70 -3.44 -39.96
C LEU A 385 -18.96 -4.94 -39.86
N GLU A 386 -19.86 -5.45 -40.70
CA GLU A 386 -20.17 -6.87 -40.75
C GLU A 386 -19.01 -7.65 -41.36
N VAL A 387 -18.48 -8.61 -40.59
CA VAL A 387 -17.39 -9.50 -40.99
C VAL A 387 -17.74 -10.93 -40.58
N ASP A 388 -17.47 -11.89 -41.46
CA ASP A 388 -17.72 -13.33 -41.22
C ASP A 388 -16.55 -14.01 -40.48
N TYR A 389 -15.90 -13.28 -39.57
CA TYR A 389 -14.79 -13.77 -38.77
C TYR A 389 -14.98 -13.44 -37.29
N ALA A 390 -14.51 -14.33 -36.43
CA ALA A 390 -14.51 -14.13 -34.98
C ALA A 390 -13.10 -13.75 -34.54
N PHE A 391 -13.01 -12.72 -33.70
CA PHE A 391 -11.75 -12.23 -33.16
C PHE A 391 -11.70 -12.48 -31.66
N LYS A 392 -10.55 -12.95 -31.19
CA LYS A 392 -10.22 -12.95 -29.76
C LYS A 392 -9.43 -11.70 -29.37
N ILE A 393 -8.78 -11.04 -30.32
CA ILE A 393 -7.99 -9.84 -30.07
C ILE A 393 -8.53 -8.69 -30.93
N VAL A 394 -8.70 -7.54 -30.31
CA VAL A 394 -9.05 -6.29 -31.00
C VAL A 394 -8.06 -5.19 -30.63
N GLU A 395 -7.82 -4.25 -31.54
CA GLU A 395 -7.00 -3.08 -31.30
C GLU A 395 -7.83 -1.82 -31.46
N LEU A 396 -7.96 -1.06 -30.37
CA LEU A 396 -8.56 0.28 -30.36
C LEU A 396 -7.48 1.29 -30.69
N VAL A 397 -7.69 2.06 -31.75
CA VAL A 397 -6.79 3.12 -32.19
C VAL A 397 -7.49 4.47 -32.07
N ILE A 398 -6.97 5.35 -31.22
CA ILE A 398 -7.45 6.71 -31.03
C ILE A 398 -6.59 7.63 -31.89
N GLU A 399 -7.23 8.37 -32.81
CA GLU A 399 -6.59 9.23 -33.81
C GLU A 399 -6.49 10.70 -33.36
N SER A 400 -7.45 11.12 -32.54
CA SER A 400 -7.49 12.46 -31.98
C SER A 400 -8.34 12.53 -30.70
N ASN A 401 -8.23 13.65 -29.97
CA ASN A 401 -9.12 14.02 -28.87
C ASN A 401 -9.90 15.31 -29.20
N HIS A 402 -10.61 15.86 -28.22
CA HIS A 402 -11.43 17.07 -28.35
C HIS A 402 -10.68 18.39 -28.08
N GLY A 403 -9.34 18.38 -28.16
CA GLY A 403 -8.52 19.59 -28.17
C GLY A 403 -7.52 19.73 -27.02
N ASN A 404 -7.46 18.77 -26.10
CA ASN A 404 -6.43 18.77 -25.06
C ASN A 404 -5.04 18.48 -25.66
N LEU A 405 -4.06 19.32 -25.37
CA LEU A 405 -2.71 19.19 -25.94
C LEU A 405 -1.80 18.24 -25.17
N ASP A 406 -2.11 17.98 -23.90
CA ASP A 406 -1.22 17.25 -23.00
C ASP A 406 -1.50 15.75 -23.03
N TYR A 407 -2.79 15.36 -22.99
CA TYR A 407 -3.20 13.96 -22.85
C TYR A 407 -4.62 13.70 -23.35
N THR A 408 -4.93 12.41 -23.51
CA THR A 408 -6.27 11.88 -23.78
C THR A 408 -6.63 10.88 -22.69
N CYS A 409 -7.89 10.85 -22.28
CA CYS A 409 -8.38 10.08 -21.13
C CYS A 409 -9.50 9.14 -21.59
N LEU A 410 -9.22 7.84 -21.62
CA LEU A 410 -10.14 6.78 -21.98
C LEU A 410 -10.76 6.17 -20.72
N TYR A 411 -12.05 6.39 -20.54
CA TYR A 411 -12.80 5.96 -19.35
C TYR A 411 -13.21 4.49 -19.43
N ARG A 412 -14.01 4.13 -20.43
CA ARG A 412 -14.41 2.74 -20.62
C ARG A 412 -14.63 2.42 -22.10
N PHE A 413 -14.08 1.30 -22.54
CA PHE A 413 -14.29 0.74 -23.86
C PHE A 413 -14.86 -0.67 -23.74
N ARG A 414 -15.92 -0.95 -24.50
CA ARG A 414 -16.63 -2.23 -24.46
C ARG A 414 -16.72 -2.82 -25.85
N VAL A 415 -16.69 -4.15 -25.92
CA VAL A 415 -16.81 -4.90 -27.18
C VAL A 415 -17.99 -5.85 -27.08
N HIS A 416 -18.88 -5.79 -28.07
CA HIS A 416 -20.11 -6.56 -28.12
C HIS A 416 -20.13 -7.44 -29.37
N GLY A 417 -20.73 -8.61 -29.27
CA GLY A 417 -20.79 -9.53 -30.39
C GLY A 417 -21.54 -10.81 -30.08
N ARG A 418 -21.33 -11.80 -30.94
CA ARG A 418 -21.81 -13.18 -30.73
C ARG A 418 -20.61 -14.09 -30.54
N PRO A 419 -20.59 -14.94 -29.51
CA PRO A 419 -19.47 -15.84 -29.29
C PRO A 419 -19.44 -16.89 -30.41
N ALA A 420 -18.25 -17.20 -30.90
CA ALA A 420 -18.06 -18.35 -31.77
C ALA A 420 -18.44 -19.60 -30.97
N ARG A 421 -19.30 -20.46 -31.52
CA ARG A 421 -19.70 -21.69 -30.82
C ARG A 421 -18.44 -22.48 -30.48
N SER A 422 -18.25 -22.77 -29.18
CA SER A 422 -17.17 -23.65 -28.73
C SER A 422 -17.34 -25.01 -29.42
N SER A 423 -16.40 -25.37 -30.27
CA SER A 423 -16.29 -26.70 -30.88
C SER A 423 -15.84 -27.74 -29.85
#